data_AF-A0A9P8UDA0-F1
#
_entry.id   AF-A0A9P8UDA0-F1
#
_cell.length_a   1.000
_cell.length_b   1.000
_cell.length_c   1.000
_cell.angle_alpha   90.00
_cell.angle_beta   90.00
_cell.angle_gamma   90.00
#
_symmetry.space_group_name_H-M   'P 1'
#
loop_
_entity.id
_entity.type
_entity.pdbx_description
1 polymer ?
#
loop_
_entity_poly.entity_id
_entity_poly.type
_entity_poly.pdbx_seq_one_letter_code
_entity_poly.pdbx_strand_id
1 'polypeptide(L)'
;MEAFEAELAKATNLGNRDLLGAVAMVIDNNGNFLYRHAAGRQFLDTDSPPLDPNCTISLTSAGKFWTNIAALQLVERGILTLDEPIRKYVPEIDKCLLVEEVDIEGQGGGDVENKEKEIRLRPPTRGITLRDLLLNMSGMGTPDTYQERFGSKDRVPPLDFPNDAHPLVKNQFTHLFFEPGEGFEYGWSIYCVQLLVERLGDKDRFFQYVDEHIFGALGMTASTYRPVLVPHVWARRLQMVGRELDTTMTDGKARLVARDENTYGLACSISDLARLFGDLMSPDCKLLQVQEHRDLLFAPQLTPGSHAHQSLLAETTNYGFLLPLEQGVSHKVSWALTPPPAINWTAAGVLIEEDGTLPGSGIPKGTVAFEGQPNVIWTMNREKGRMMLFGNQLLPGYDVKAHNLAIRFLYDAWKTFG
;
A
#
# COMPACT_ATOMS: atom_id res chain seq x y z
N MET A 1 4.38 17.36 -20.63
CA MET A 1 3.37 17.47 -19.55
C MET A 1 2.09 18.17 -19.98
N GLU A 2 2.12 19.17 -20.88
CA GLU A 2 0.91 19.93 -21.29
C GLU A 2 -0.31 19.08 -21.69
N ALA A 3 -0.11 18.00 -22.46
CA ALA A 3 -1.20 17.11 -22.87
C ALA A 3 -1.89 16.44 -21.67
N PHE A 4 -1.11 15.99 -20.68
CA PHE A 4 -1.63 15.44 -19.43
C PHE A 4 -2.37 16.50 -18.61
N GLU A 5 -1.85 17.72 -18.51
CA GLU A 5 -2.51 18.82 -17.79
C GLU A 5 -3.88 19.15 -18.39
N ALA A 6 -3.99 19.18 -19.72
CA ALA A 6 -5.25 19.40 -20.41
C ALA A 6 -6.27 18.26 -20.13
N GLU A 7 -5.80 17.01 -20.11
CA GLU A 7 -6.63 15.85 -19.78
C GLU A 7 -7.13 15.89 -18.33
N LEU A 8 -6.23 16.22 -17.39
CA LEU A 8 -6.57 16.37 -15.98
C LEU A 8 -7.53 17.55 -15.73
N ALA A 9 -7.35 18.68 -16.43
CA ALA A 9 -8.28 19.80 -16.38
C ALA A 9 -9.68 19.41 -16.88
N LYS A 10 -9.76 18.56 -17.91
CA LYS A 10 -11.05 18.01 -18.39
C LYS A 10 -11.67 17.04 -17.38
N ALA A 11 -10.88 16.18 -16.76
CA ALA A 11 -11.37 15.20 -15.77
C ALA A 11 -11.92 15.87 -14.50
N THR A 12 -11.31 16.99 -14.09
CA THR A 12 -11.68 17.76 -12.90
C THR A 12 -12.71 18.87 -13.15
N ASN A 13 -13.17 19.02 -14.39
CA ASN A 13 -14.18 20.00 -14.75
C ASN A 13 -15.54 19.68 -14.09
N LEU A 14 -16.22 20.72 -13.58
CA LEU A 14 -17.55 20.65 -12.97
C LEU A 14 -18.63 19.96 -13.82
N GLY A 15 -18.51 20.03 -15.16
CA GLY A 15 -19.42 19.38 -16.10
C GLY A 15 -19.12 17.90 -16.37
N ASN A 16 -17.89 17.44 -16.12
CA ASN A 16 -17.47 16.06 -16.36
C ASN A 16 -17.51 15.21 -15.07
N ARG A 17 -17.12 15.81 -13.93
CA ARG A 17 -17.18 15.20 -12.57
C ARG A 17 -16.51 13.83 -12.48
N ASP A 18 -15.50 13.57 -13.31
CA ASP A 18 -14.72 12.34 -13.23
C ASP A 18 -13.88 12.35 -11.95
N LEU A 19 -13.28 13.48 -11.61
CA LEU A 19 -12.51 13.67 -10.39
C LEU A 19 -12.92 14.97 -9.70
N LEU A 20 -12.89 14.99 -8.36
CA LEU A 20 -13.00 16.25 -7.62
C LEU A 20 -11.75 17.12 -7.84
N GLY A 21 -10.59 16.49 -7.70
CA GLY A 21 -9.28 17.11 -7.85
C GLY A 21 -8.20 16.04 -7.82
N ALA A 22 -7.03 16.39 -8.33
CA ALA A 22 -5.85 15.54 -8.23
C ALA A 22 -4.57 16.39 -8.22
N VAL A 23 -3.53 15.83 -7.61
CA VAL A 23 -2.17 16.37 -7.61
C VAL A 23 -1.23 15.40 -8.29
N ALA A 24 -0.33 15.93 -9.10
CA ALA A 24 0.67 15.20 -9.84
C ALA A 24 2.04 15.84 -9.62
N MET A 25 3.05 15.06 -9.26
CA MET A 25 4.36 15.60 -8.91
C MET A 25 5.51 14.69 -9.31
N VAL A 26 6.65 15.33 -9.62
CA VAL A 26 7.96 14.70 -9.79
C VAL A 26 8.94 15.40 -8.86
N ILE A 27 9.64 14.61 -8.06
CA ILE A 27 10.59 15.06 -7.04
C ILE A 27 11.97 14.49 -7.36
N ASP A 28 13.01 15.31 -7.23
CA ASP A 28 14.41 14.88 -7.36
C ASP A 28 14.96 14.28 -6.05
N ASN A 29 16.19 13.77 -6.08
CA ASN A 29 16.88 13.20 -4.93
C ASN A 29 17.19 14.19 -3.79
N ASN A 30 16.97 15.49 -3.98
CA ASN A 30 17.12 16.51 -2.95
C ASN A 30 15.77 16.93 -2.34
N GLY A 31 14.66 16.33 -2.79
CA GLY A 31 13.32 16.72 -2.37
C GLY A 31 12.78 17.96 -3.10
N ASN A 32 13.39 18.39 -4.21
CA ASN A 32 12.90 19.51 -5.01
C ASN A 32 11.84 19.02 -6.01
N PHE A 33 10.82 19.84 -6.22
CA PHE A 33 9.83 19.59 -7.28
C PHE A 33 10.41 19.93 -8.65
N LEU A 34 10.60 18.92 -9.49
CA LEU A 34 10.85 19.08 -10.93
C LEU A 34 9.55 19.36 -11.69
N TYR A 35 8.45 18.82 -11.17
CA TYR A 35 7.10 19.05 -11.67
C TYR A 35 6.13 19.01 -10.50
N ARG A 36 5.15 19.91 -10.49
CA ARG A 36 4.08 19.95 -9.51
C ARG A 36 2.87 20.64 -10.12
N HIS A 37 1.81 19.88 -10.29
CA HIS A 37 0.56 20.38 -10.86
C HIS A 37 -0.62 19.87 -10.03
N ALA A 38 -1.60 20.74 -9.85
CA ALA A 38 -2.86 20.41 -9.20
C ALA A 38 -4.00 20.99 -10.01
N ALA A 39 -5.08 20.22 -10.16
CA ALA A 39 -6.29 20.65 -10.85
C ALA A 39 -7.53 20.21 -10.08
N GLY A 40 -8.63 20.89 -10.37
CA GLY A 40 -9.89 20.69 -9.67
C GLY A 40 -10.00 21.53 -8.41
N ARG A 41 -10.74 21.03 -7.43
CA ARG A 41 -11.18 21.81 -6.28
C ARG A 41 -10.89 21.07 -4.99
N GLN A 42 -10.76 21.83 -3.91
CA GLN A 42 -10.44 21.30 -2.59
C GLN A 42 -11.59 20.47 -1.98
N PHE A 43 -12.83 20.95 -2.16
CA PHE A 43 -14.06 20.41 -1.61
C PHE A 43 -15.14 20.28 -2.70
N LEU A 44 -16.14 19.44 -2.45
CA LEU A 44 -17.24 19.16 -3.37
C LEU A 44 -18.09 20.39 -3.70
N ASP A 45 -18.27 21.29 -2.73
CA ASP A 45 -19.08 22.51 -2.85
C ASP A 45 -18.74 23.29 -4.12
N THR A 46 -19.75 23.78 -4.83
CA THR A 46 -19.57 24.42 -6.15
C THR A 46 -18.66 25.64 -6.14
N ASP A 47 -18.65 26.38 -5.02
CA ASP A 47 -17.85 27.56 -4.73
C ASP A 47 -16.53 27.25 -4.01
N SER A 48 -16.17 25.96 -3.86
CA SER A 48 -14.90 25.54 -3.29
C SER A 48 -13.71 26.24 -3.96
N PRO A 49 -12.66 26.59 -3.21
CA PRO A 49 -11.42 27.09 -3.80
C PRO A 49 -10.80 26.06 -4.74
N PRO A 50 -9.95 26.50 -5.69
CA PRO A 50 -9.06 25.62 -6.44
C PRO A 50 -8.25 24.73 -5.50
N LEU A 51 -7.92 23.53 -5.97
CA LEU A 51 -7.08 22.60 -5.22
C LEU A 51 -5.70 23.24 -4.94
N ASP A 52 -5.34 23.33 -3.66
CA ASP A 52 -4.00 23.72 -3.24
C ASP A 52 -3.00 22.65 -3.72
N PRO A 53 -1.97 23.00 -4.51
CA PRO A 53 -0.91 22.04 -4.87
C PRO A 53 -0.13 21.52 -3.66
N ASN A 54 -0.29 22.13 -2.48
CA ASN A 54 0.20 21.67 -1.18
C ASN A 54 -0.86 21.05 -0.27
N CYS A 55 -1.99 20.62 -0.84
CA CYS A 55 -3.02 19.93 -0.09
C CYS A 55 -2.47 18.72 0.68
N THR A 56 -3.20 18.30 1.70
CA THR A 56 -2.95 17.00 2.33
C THR A 56 -3.79 15.93 1.66
N ILE A 57 -3.18 14.78 1.43
CA ILE A 57 -3.86 13.58 0.92
C ILE A 57 -3.75 12.47 1.94
N SER A 58 -4.79 11.65 2.09
CA SER A 58 -4.68 10.37 2.77
C SER A 58 -3.97 9.38 1.86
N LEU A 59 -2.95 8.72 2.39
CA LEU A 59 -2.17 7.73 1.66
C LEU A 59 -2.72 6.31 1.82
N THR A 60 -3.43 6.04 2.91
CA THR A 60 -3.83 4.68 3.32
C THR A 60 -2.66 3.68 3.14
N SER A 61 -2.81 2.65 2.31
CA SER A 61 -1.81 1.66 1.94
C SER A 61 -0.55 2.26 1.30
N ALA A 62 -0.66 3.33 0.51
CA ALA A 62 0.49 3.95 -0.14
C ALA A 62 1.54 4.45 0.89
N GLY A 63 1.13 4.63 2.14
CA GLY A 63 1.99 5.06 3.25
C GLY A 63 2.55 3.93 4.12
N LYS A 64 2.33 2.65 3.79
CA LYS A 64 2.72 1.53 4.68
C LYS A 64 4.21 1.50 4.98
N PHE A 65 5.06 1.86 4.03
CA PHE A 65 6.51 1.79 4.22
C PHE A 65 7.03 2.73 5.31
N TRP A 66 6.28 3.76 5.75
CA TRP A 66 6.64 4.58 6.91
C TRP A 66 6.68 3.74 8.19
N THR A 67 5.74 2.80 8.31
CA THR A 67 5.70 1.85 9.42
C THR A 67 6.94 0.95 9.36
N ASN A 68 7.34 0.53 8.17
CA ASN A 68 8.54 -0.28 7.97
C ASN A 68 9.80 0.51 8.32
N ILE A 69 9.90 1.78 7.93
CA ILE A 69 10.98 2.69 8.36
C ILE A 69 11.03 2.78 9.89
N ALA A 70 9.89 2.98 10.55
CA ALA A 70 9.83 3.06 12.01
C ALA A 70 10.35 1.78 12.69
N ALA A 71 10.01 0.60 12.17
CA ALA A 71 10.54 -0.66 12.68
C ALA A 71 12.05 -0.82 12.39
N LEU A 72 12.52 -0.41 11.21
CA LEU A 72 13.95 -0.43 10.87
C LEU A 72 14.77 0.53 11.74
N GLN A 73 14.22 1.66 12.18
CA GLN A 73 14.86 2.51 13.19
C GLN A 73 15.08 1.78 14.52
N LEU A 74 14.18 0.86 14.91
CA LEU A 74 14.40 0.03 16.10
C LEU A 74 15.46 -1.06 15.87
N VAL A 75 15.62 -1.52 14.63
CA VAL A 75 16.73 -2.40 14.25
C VAL A 75 18.06 -1.66 14.34
N GLU A 76 18.15 -0.42 13.85
CA GLU A 76 19.36 0.41 13.97
C GLU A 76 19.75 0.69 15.42
N ARG A 77 18.76 0.80 16.32
CA ARG A 77 18.98 0.97 17.77
C ARG A 77 19.35 -0.35 18.47
N GLY A 78 19.38 -1.48 17.78
CA GLY A 78 19.65 -2.81 18.36
C GLY A 78 18.53 -3.34 19.27
N ILE A 79 17.33 -2.76 19.19
CA ILE A 79 16.16 -3.17 19.98
C ILE A 79 15.46 -4.37 19.32
N LEU A 80 15.44 -4.37 17.99
CA LEU A 80 14.92 -5.44 17.15
C LEU A 80 16.02 -6.01 16.25
N THR A 81 15.81 -7.22 15.75
CA THR A 81 16.58 -7.80 14.66
C THR A 81 15.62 -8.19 13.54
N LEU A 82 16.13 -8.30 12.31
CA LEU A 82 15.30 -8.68 11.17
C LEU A 82 14.88 -10.15 11.22
N ASP A 83 15.75 -11.02 11.72
CA ASP A 83 15.71 -12.47 11.48
C ASP A 83 15.43 -13.31 12.73
N GLU A 84 15.31 -12.70 13.92
CA GLU A 84 14.85 -13.44 15.10
C GLU A 84 13.32 -13.50 15.19
N PRO A 85 12.75 -14.59 15.73
CA PRO A 85 11.30 -14.70 15.96
C PRO A 85 10.75 -13.60 16.88
N ILE A 86 9.70 -12.91 16.42
CA ILE A 86 9.09 -11.78 17.13
C ILE A 86 8.21 -12.17 18.33
N ARG A 87 7.97 -13.47 18.55
CA ARG A 87 7.12 -13.98 19.65
C ARG A 87 7.52 -13.48 21.04
N LYS A 88 8.79 -13.12 21.24
CA LYS A 88 9.28 -12.51 22.48
C LYS A 88 8.59 -11.17 22.79
N TYR A 89 8.23 -10.42 21.75
CA TYR A 89 7.64 -9.09 21.82
C TYR A 89 6.13 -9.11 21.52
N VAL A 90 5.69 -10.09 20.72
CA VAL A 90 4.29 -10.32 20.35
C VAL A 90 3.93 -11.78 20.58
N PRO A 91 3.77 -12.23 21.84
CA PRO A 91 3.43 -13.63 22.13
C PRO A 91 2.09 -14.07 21.54
N GLU A 92 1.19 -13.11 21.25
CA GLU A 92 -0.08 -13.38 20.60
C GLU A 92 0.07 -13.99 19.20
N ILE A 93 1.22 -13.80 18.55
CA ILE A 93 1.50 -14.40 17.25
C ILE A 93 1.50 -15.94 17.28
N ASP A 94 1.73 -16.57 18.44
CA ASP A 94 1.70 -18.03 18.59
C ASP A 94 0.27 -18.59 18.43
N LYS A 95 -0.77 -17.74 18.47
CA LYS A 95 -2.15 -18.12 18.15
C LYS A 95 -2.43 -18.11 16.64
N CYS A 96 -1.60 -17.43 15.85
CA CYS A 96 -1.69 -17.41 14.40
C CYS A 96 -1.21 -18.76 13.83
N LEU A 97 -2.11 -19.74 13.81
CA LEU A 97 -1.87 -21.08 13.26
C LEU A 97 -2.01 -21.11 11.73
N LEU A 98 -1.37 -22.07 11.07
CA LEU A 98 -1.57 -22.37 9.65
C LEU A 98 -2.93 -23.00 9.41
N VAL A 99 -3.62 -22.54 8.37
CA VAL A 99 -4.87 -23.14 7.87
C VAL A 99 -4.56 -24.13 6.75
N GLU A 100 -4.95 -25.38 6.93
CA GLU A 100 -4.79 -26.44 5.94
C GLU A 100 -6.15 -27.02 5.55
N GLU A 101 -6.40 -27.17 4.25
CA GLU A 101 -7.48 -28.03 3.76
C GLU A 101 -6.93 -29.45 3.57
N VAL A 102 -7.52 -30.41 4.26
CA VAL A 102 -7.17 -31.82 4.10
C VAL A 102 -8.38 -32.60 3.61
N ASP A 103 -8.13 -33.58 2.75
CA ASP A 103 -9.15 -34.54 2.31
C ASP A 103 -9.68 -35.30 3.54
N ILE A 104 -11.02 -35.40 3.65
CA ILE A 104 -11.64 -36.30 4.60
C ILE A 104 -11.51 -37.73 4.07
N GLU A 105 -10.87 -38.64 4.82
CA GLU A 105 -10.77 -40.04 4.43
C GLU A 105 -12.11 -40.79 4.63
N GLY A 106 -12.83 -41.05 3.52
CA GLY A 106 -13.94 -42.04 3.38
C GLY A 106 -15.34 -41.48 3.68
N GLN A 107 -16.34 -41.60 2.79
CA GLN A 107 -16.94 -42.87 2.34
C GLN A 107 -17.24 -42.92 0.83
N GLY A 108 -16.74 -43.97 0.16
CA GLY A 108 -17.39 -44.58 -1.02
C GLY A 108 -17.14 -43.95 -2.40
N GLY A 109 -16.28 -44.60 -3.20
CA GLY A 109 -16.51 -44.89 -4.63
C GLY A 109 -16.98 -43.79 -5.61
N GLY A 110 -16.74 -42.51 -5.34
CA GLY A 110 -17.12 -41.40 -6.21
C GLY A 110 -15.90 -40.60 -6.70
N ASP A 111 -16.07 -39.92 -7.83
CA ASP A 111 -15.03 -39.22 -8.61
C ASP A 111 -14.00 -38.44 -7.76
N VAL A 112 -12.73 -38.58 -8.15
CA VAL A 112 -11.55 -38.00 -7.48
C VAL A 112 -11.64 -36.46 -7.32
N GLU A 113 -12.52 -35.80 -8.06
CA GLU A 113 -12.66 -34.34 -8.08
C GLU A 113 -13.57 -33.75 -6.99
N ASN A 114 -14.34 -34.55 -6.24
CA ASN A 114 -15.33 -34.05 -5.25
C ASN A 114 -15.19 -34.66 -3.84
N LYS A 115 -13.96 -34.78 -3.32
CA LYS A 115 -13.79 -35.14 -1.91
C LYS A 115 -14.15 -33.95 -1.01
N GLU A 116 -14.94 -34.21 0.03
CA GLU A 116 -15.13 -33.23 1.10
C GLU A 116 -13.77 -32.93 1.76
N LYS A 117 -13.53 -31.64 2.01
CA LYS A 117 -12.32 -31.14 2.66
C LYS A 117 -12.66 -30.58 4.03
N GLU A 118 -11.87 -30.95 5.03
CA GLU A 118 -11.93 -30.33 6.36
C GLU A 118 -10.80 -29.32 6.56
N ILE A 119 -11.08 -28.31 7.38
CA ILE A 119 -10.09 -27.31 7.78
C ILE A 119 -9.38 -27.80 9.04
N ARG A 120 -8.05 -27.91 8.97
CA ARG A 120 -7.18 -28.18 10.12
C ARG A 120 -6.30 -26.98 10.41
N LEU A 121 -6.01 -26.78 11.69
CA LEU A 121 -5.08 -25.76 12.16
C LEU A 121 -3.86 -26.43 12.77
N ARG A 122 -2.67 -25.95 12.41
CA ARG A 122 -1.42 -26.40 13.05
C ARG A 122 -0.43 -25.27 13.25
N PRO A 123 0.52 -25.39 14.20
CA PRO A 123 1.59 -24.41 14.35
C PRO A 123 2.48 -24.34 13.10
N PRO A 124 3.04 -23.15 12.77
CA PRO A 124 4.10 -23.05 11.77
C PRO A 124 5.38 -23.76 12.24
N THR A 125 6.19 -24.20 11.29
CA THR A 125 7.44 -24.94 11.54
C THR A 125 8.55 -24.06 12.13
N ARG A 126 8.49 -22.75 11.88
CA ARG A 126 9.35 -21.72 12.47
C ARG A 126 8.55 -20.51 12.90
N GLY A 127 9.14 -19.70 13.78
CA GLY A 127 8.53 -18.44 14.20
C GLY A 127 8.58 -17.36 13.10
N ILE A 128 7.57 -16.49 13.10
CA ILE A 128 7.52 -15.28 12.26
C ILE A 128 8.60 -14.29 12.73
N THR A 129 9.34 -13.74 11.79
CA THR A 129 10.39 -12.74 12.00
C THR A 129 9.91 -11.34 11.60
N LEU A 130 10.68 -10.29 11.93
CA LEU A 130 10.38 -8.95 11.42
C LEU A 130 10.49 -8.90 9.89
N ARG A 131 11.51 -9.56 9.30
CA ARG A 131 11.68 -9.64 7.85
C ARG A 131 10.45 -10.21 7.15
N ASP A 132 9.87 -11.27 7.70
CA ASP A 132 8.65 -11.87 7.14
C ASP A 132 7.48 -10.86 7.11
N LEU A 133 7.35 -10.03 8.15
CA LEU A 133 6.29 -9.02 8.24
C LEU A 133 6.52 -7.86 7.27
N LEU A 134 7.76 -7.35 7.17
CA LEU A 134 8.10 -6.23 6.27
C LEU A 134 7.89 -6.59 4.79
N LEU A 135 8.03 -7.88 4.45
CA LEU A 135 8.02 -8.37 3.07
C LEU A 135 6.74 -9.11 2.67
N ASN A 136 5.70 -9.10 3.52
CA ASN A 136 4.45 -9.83 3.28
C ASN A 136 4.64 -11.36 3.09
N MET A 137 5.62 -11.93 3.80
CA MET A 137 5.98 -13.35 3.78
C MET A 137 5.61 -14.07 5.10
N SER A 138 4.87 -13.42 6.00
CA SER A 138 4.53 -13.98 7.32
C SER A 138 3.48 -15.10 7.27
N GLY A 139 2.72 -15.19 6.17
CA GLY A 139 1.51 -16.01 6.08
C GLY A 139 0.23 -15.27 6.45
N MET A 140 0.30 -14.08 7.06
CA MET A 140 -0.89 -13.30 7.44
C MET A 140 -1.54 -12.62 6.22
N GLY A 141 -2.77 -13.00 5.90
CA GLY A 141 -3.58 -12.39 4.85
C GLY A 141 -4.56 -11.35 5.39
N THR A 142 -5.77 -11.38 4.86
CA THR A 142 -6.90 -10.49 5.21
C THR A 142 -8.20 -11.29 5.34
N PRO A 143 -9.30 -10.70 5.82
CA PRO A 143 -10.64 -11.31 5.73
C PRO A 143 -11.02 -11.72 4.31
N ASP A 144 -10.60 -10.95 3.30
CA ASP A 144 -10.86 -11.26 1.89
C ASP A 144 -10.06 -12.51 1.46
N THR A 145 -8.84 -12.70 1.97
CA THR A 145 -8.05 -13.92 1.73
C THR A 145 -8.78 -15.18 2.22
N TYR A 146 -9.49 -15.11 3.36
CA TYR A 146 -10.35 -16.23 3.81
C TYR A 146 -11.52 -16.47 2.86
N GLN A 147 -12.16 -15.39 2.41
CA GLN A 147 -13.29 -15.49 1.48
C GLN A 147 -12.85 -16.09 0.15
N GLU A 148 -11.70 -15.68 -0.39
CA GLU A 148 -11.16 -16.17 -1.65
C GLU A 148 -10.72 -17.64 -1.57
N ARG A 149 -10.02 -18.03 -0.49
CA ARG A 149 -9.47 -19.39 -0.36
C ARG A 149 -10.48 -20.41 0.12
N PHE A 150 -11.42 -20.02 0.97
CA PHE A 150 -12.33 -20.94 1.64
C PHE A 150 -13.82 -20.67 1.37
N GLY A 151 -14.18 -19.60 0.67
CA GLY A 151 -15.57 -19.25 0.37
C GLY A 151 -16.38 -18.69 1.55
N SER A 152 -15.87 -18.79 2.78
CA SER A 152 -16.36 -18.10 3.96
C SER A 152 -15.29 -18.12 5.06
N LYS A 153 -15.16 -17.00 5.78
CA LYS A 153 -14.33 -16.94 7.00
C LYS A 153 -14.81 -17.87 8.11
N ASP A 154 -16.11 -18.19 8.15
CA ASP A 154 -16.72 -18.99 9.22
C ASP A 154 -16.33 -20.48 9.11
N ARG A 155 -15.72 -20.90 7.99
CA ARG A 155 -15.14 -22.25 7.85
C ARG A 155 -13.84 -22.42 8.64
N VAL A 156 -13.15 -21.33 8.97
CA VAL A 156 -11.91 -21.38 9.74
C VAL A 156 -12.21 -21.00 11.19
N PRO A 157 -11.78 -21.82 12.17
CA PRO A 157 -11.92 -21.45 13.58
C PRO A 157 -11.32 -20.05 13.84
N PRO A 158 -12.01 -19.18 14.59
CA PRO A 158 -11.49 -17.85 14.87
C PRO A 158 -10.29 -17.92 15.82
N LEU A 159 -9.44 -16.89 15.75
CA LEU A 159 -8.39 -16.67 16.74
C LEU A 159 -9.00 -16.41 18.12
N ASP A 160 -8.53 -17.14 19.12
CA ASP A 160 -8.92 -16.96 20.51
C ASP A 160 -7.83 -16.21 21.28
N PHE A 161 -8.12 -14.94 21.58
CA PHE A 161 -7.25 -14.04 22.32
C PHE A 161 -7.87 -13.66 23.67
N PRO A 162 -7.06 -13.44 24.72
CA PRO A 162 -7.54 -12.88 25.98
C PRO A 162 -8.28 -11.54 25.79
N ASN A 163 -9.25 -11.26 26.67
CA ASN A 163 -10.06 -10.03 26.60
C ASN A 163 -9.21 -8.74 26.66
N ASP A 164 -8.12 -8.78 27.42
CA ASP A 164 -7.14 -7.70 27.60
C ASP A 164 -6.07 -7.64 26.50
N ALA A 165 -6.12 -8.53 25.50
CA ALA A 165 -5.23 -8.48 24.34
C ALA A 165 -5.35 -7.13 23.60
N HIS A 166 -4.24 -6.72 23.00
CA HIS A 166 -4.15 -5.43 22.32
C HIS A 166 -5.20 -5.30 21.20
N PRO A 167 -5.82 -4.13 20.97
CA PRO A 167 -6.83 -3.96 19.93
C PRO A 167 -6.35 -4.34 18.52
N LEU A 168 -5.09 -4.05 18.16
CA LEU A 168 -4.52 -4.48 16.87
C LEU A 168 -4.50 -6.01 16.74
N VAL A 169 -4.17 -6.73 17.82
CA VAL A 169 -4.18 -8.20 17.82
C VAL A 169 -5.60 -8.71 17.58
N LYS A 170 -6.56 -8.24 18.39
CA LYS A 170 -7.95 -8.72 18.32
C LYS A 170 -8.63 -8.43 16.99
N ASN A 171 -8.30 -7.29 16.37
CA ASN A 171 -9.02 -6.81 15.19
C ASN A 171 -8.32 -7.08 13.86
N GLN A 172 -6.99 -7.30 13.87
CA GLN A 172 -6.19 -7.34 12.64
C GLN A 172 -5.32 -8.59 12.48
N PHE A 173 -5.18 -9.44 13.51
CA PHE A 173 -4.41 -10.68 13.33
C PHE A 173 -5.27 -11.74 12.65
N THR A 174 -4.65 -12.57 11.82
CA THR A 174 -5.27 -13.68 11.12
C THR A 174 -4.48 -14.97 11.38
N HIS A 175 -5.10 -16.12 11.07
CA HIS A 175 -4.35 -17.34 10.82
C HIS A 175 -3.43 -17.17 9.60
N LEU A 176 -2.51 -18.11 9.44
CA LEU A 176 -1.50 -18.12 8.40
C LEU A 176 -1.96 -18.98 7.22
N PHE A 177 -1.71 -18.53 6.00
CA PHE A 177 -2.11 -19.23 4.78
C PHE A 177 -0.97 -20.01 4.11
N PHE A 178 0.26 -19.87 4.62
CA PHE A 178 1.47 -20.57 4.21
C PHE A 178 2.54 -20.41 5.28
N GLU A 179 3.53 -21.30 5.29
CA GLU A 179 4.65 -21.25 6.24
C GLU A 179 5.38 -19.90 6.12
N PRO A 180 5.74 -19.25 7.24
CA PRO A 180 6.53 -18.02 7.20
C PRO A 180 7.76 -18.17 6.29
N GLY A 181 7.93 -17.26 5.33
CA GLY A 181 9.02 -17.24 4.35
C GLY A 181 8.81 -18.08 3.09
N GLU A 182 7.83 -18.98 3.07
CA GLU A 182 7.61 -19.91 1.95
C GLU A 182 6.50 -19.46 0.99
N GLY A 183 6.06 -18.20 1.10
CA GLY A 183 5.00 -17.65 0.27
C GLY A 183 4.98 -16.12 0.33
N PHE A 184 4.07 -15.54 -0.44
CA PHE A 184 3.80 -14.10 -0.45
C PHE A 184 2.28 -13.88 -0.44
N GLU A 185 1.82 -12.99 0.42
CA GLU A 185 0.43 -12.52 0.46
C GLU A 185 0.42 -11.11 1.03
N TYR A 186 0.04 -10.15 0.20
CA TYR A 186 -0.18 -8.80 0.67
C TYR A 186 -1.34 -8.78 1.67
N GLY A 187 -1.03 -8.45 2.92
CA GLY A 187 -1.99 -8.66 4.00
C GLY A 187 -1.79 -7.73 5.19
N TRP A 188 -2.28 -8.20 6.33
CA TRP A 188 -2.36 -7.41 7.56
C TRP A 188 -1.12 -7.50 8.45
N SER A 189 -0.01 -8.05 7.93
CA SER A 189 1.32 -8.07 8.59
C SER A 189 1.75 -6.71 9.14
N ILE A 190 1.40 -5.62 8.43
CA ILE A 190 1.76 -4.25 8.82
C ILE A 190 1.26 -3.86 10.21
N TYR A 191 0.13 -4.39 10.67
CA TYR A 191 -0.41 -4.05 11.99
C TYR A 191 0.39 -4.71 13.12
N CYS A 192 1.01 -5.87 12.84
CA CYS A 192 1.99 -6.46 13.75
C CYS A 192 3.26 -5.60 13.82
N VAL A 193 3.71 -5.04 12.68
CA VAL A 193 4.84 -4.09 12.66
C VAL A 193 4.52 -2.82 13.47
N GLN A 194 3.31 -2.26 13.33
CA GLN A 194 2.86 -1.13 14.16
C GLN A 194 2.89 -1.46 15.65
N LEU A 195 2.41 -2.65 16.02
CA LEU A 195 2.40 -3.12 17.41
C LEU A 195 3.81 -3.30 17.96
N LEU A 196 4.75 -3.83 17.17
CA LEU A 196 6.16 -3.93 17.55
C LEU A 196 6.75 -2.54 17.84
N VAL A 197 6.49 -1.56 16.97
CA VAL A 197 6.94 -0.18 17.19
C VAL A 197 6.29 0.44 18.42
N GLU A 198 4.99 0.24 18.65
CA GLU A 198 4.31 0.72 19.86
C GLU A 198 4.89 0.09 21.14
N ARG A 199 5.19 -1.20 21.13
CA ARG A 199 5.71 -1.90 22.32
C ARG A 199 7.17 -1.57 22.64
N LEU A 200 7.97 -1.21 21.63
CA LEU A 200 9.42 -1.15 21.74
C LEU A 200 10.02 0.23 21.46
N GLY A 201 9.23 1.14 20.90
CA GLY A 201 9.68 2.46 20.46
C GLY A 201 9.58 3.56 21.51
N ASP A 202 9.69 3.28 22.81
CA ASP A 202 9.71 4.29 23.88
C ASP A 202 8.49 5.26 23.98
N LYS A 203 7.43 5.06 23.18
CA LYS A 203 6.18 5.82 23.20
C LYS A 203 5.00 4.96 23.60
N ASP A 204 3.92 5.60 24.08
CA ASP A 204 2.69 4.90 24.44
C ASP A 204 1.91 4.42 23.20
N ARG A 205 2.10 5.08 22.04
CA ARG A 205 1.38 4.81 20.80
C ARG A 205 2.27 4.89 19.57
N PHE A 206 2.00 4.03 18.58
CA PHE A 206 2.69 4.03 17.28
C PHE A 206 2.80 5.43 16.64
N PHE A 207 1.70 6.20 16.58
CA PHE A 207 1.73 7.51 15.91
C PHE A 207 2.64 8.52 16.61
N GLN A 208 2.85 8.42 17.94
CA GLN A 208 3.76 9.32 18.66
C GLN A 208 5.21 9.05 18.26
N TYR A 209 5.54 7.78 18.01
CA TYR A 209 6.86 7.39 17.54
C TYR A 209 7.14 8.00 16.16
N VAL A 210 6.18 7.89 15.24
CA VAL A 210 6.27 8.49 13.91
C VAL A 210 6.35 10.02 14.00
N ASP A 211 5.49 10.65 14.81
CA ASP A 211 5.47 12.10 14.98
C ASP A 211 6.85 12.65 15.40
N GLU A 212 7.56 11.96 16.29
CA GLU A 212 8.90 12.37 16.74
C GLU A 212 10.02 11.94 15.79
N HIS A 213 10.13 10.64 15.50
CA HIS A 213 11.30 10.05 14.85
C HIS A 213 11.25 10.04 13.33
N ILE A 214 10.11 10.41 12.73
CA ILE A 214 9.97 10.58 11.29
C ILE A 214 9.59 12.01 10.97
N PHE A 215 8.43 12.48 11.44
CA PHE A 215 7.95 13.81 11.08
C PHE A 215 8.81 14.90 11.71
N GLY A 216 9.09 14.81 13.01
CA GLY A 216 9.98 15.73 13.72
C GLY A 216 11.38 15.77 13.12
N ALA A 217 11.96 14.59 12.86
CA ALA A 217 13.30 14.45 12.27
C ALA A 217 13.45 15.15 10.90
N LEU A 218 12.38 15.16 10.09
CA LEU A 218 12.37 15.78 8.77
C LEU A 218 11.69 17.16 8.73
N GLY A 219 11.16 17.65 9.85
CA GLY A 219 10.40 18.91 9.88
C GLY A 219 9.07 18.85 9.12
N MET A 220 8.43 17.68 9.05
CA MET A 220 7.15 17.46 8.40
C MET A 220 6.01 17.94 9.30
N THR A 221 5.62 19.21 9.17
CA THR A 221 4.67 19.86 10.10
C THR A 221 3.21 19.72 9.68
N ALA A 222 2.93 19.17 8.50
CA ALA A 222 1.60 18.97 7.96
C ALA A 222 1.35 17.51 7.55
N SER A 223 1.88 16.59 8.35
CA SER A 223 1.63 15.14 8.27
C SER A 223 1.18 14.61 9.62
N THR A 224 0.25 13.66 9.62
CA THR A 224 -0.22 12.99 10.86
C THR A 224 -0.96 11.69 10.54
N TYR A 225 -0.97 10.77 11.51
CA TYR A 225 -1.84 9.60 11.51
C TYR A 225 -3.26 9.88 12.06
N ARG A 226 -3.53 11.10 12.54
CA ARG A 226 -4.80 11.52 13.15
C ARG A 226 -5.34 12.80 12.52
N PRO A 227 -5.61 12.82 11.19
CA PRO A 227 -5.88 14.04 10.44
C PRO A 227 -7.03 14.87 11.00
N VAL A 228 -8.14 14.23 11.41
CA VAL A 228 -9.32 14.90 11.97
C VAL A 228 -9.00 15.65 13.28
N LEU A 229 -7.98 15.22 14.02
CA LEU A 229 -7.57 15.84 15.29
C LEU A 229 -6.52 16.94 15.12
N VAL A 230 -6.06 17.22 13.90
CA VAL A 230 -5.02 18.21 13.60
C VAL A 230 -5.60 19.26 12.63
N PRO A 231 -6.19 20.35 13.15
CA PRO A 231 -7.02 21.26 12.35
C PRO A 231 -6.33 21.85 11.12
N HIS A 232 -5.04 22.23 11.22
CA HIS A 232 -4.33 22.83 10.08
C HIS A 232 -3.99 21.82 8.98
N VAL A 233 -3.88 20.53 9.32
CA VAL A 233 -3.78 19.43 8.34
C VAL A 233 -5.16 19.15 7.76
N TRP A 234 -6.19 19.01 8.59
CA TRP A 234 -7.55 18.73 8.12
C TRP A 234 -8.10 19.79 7.16
N ALA A 235 -7.82 21.07 7.42
CA ALA A 235 -8.32 22.20 6.64
C ALA A 235 -7.76 22.25 5.21
N ARG A 236 -6.58 21.68 4.96
CA ARG A 236 -5.94 21.67 3.63
C ARG A 236 -6.12 20.35 2.88
N ARG A 237 -6.95 19.44 3.38
CA ARG A 237 -7.14 18.13 2.76
C ARG A 237 -7.82 18.25 1.40
N LEU A 238 -7.36 17.50 0.41
CA LEU A 238 -8.22 17.19 -0.73
C LEU A 238 -9.35 16.32 -0.18
N GLN A 239 -10.60 16.79 -0.27
CA GLN A 239 -11.73 16.09 0.32
C GLN A 239 -11.88 14.68 -0.27
N MET A 240 -12.10 13.70 0.61
CA MET A 240 -12.41 12.34 0.19
C MET A 240 -13.80 12.28 -0.42
N VAL A 241 -13.91 11.68 -1.59
CA VAL A 241 -15.17 11.52 -2.32
C VAL A 241 -15.37 10.08 -2.77
N GLY A 242 -16.61 9.66 -2.94
CA GLY A 242 -16.99 8.39 -3.54
C GLY A 242 -17.69 8.61 -4.89
N ARG A 243 -17.50 7.69 -5.84
CA ARG A 243 -18.30 7.62 -7.06
C ARG A 243 -19.53 6.75 -6.82
N GLU A 244 -20.71 7.31 -7.05
CA GLU A 244 -21.99 6.58 -7.01
C GLU A 244 -22.70 6.69 -8.36
N LEU A 245 -23.42 5.64 -8.76
CA LEU A 245 -24.37 5.72 -9.87
C LEU A 245 -25.50 6.67 -9.49
N ASP A 246 -25.77 7.69 -10.32
CA ASP A 246 -26.93 8.54 -10.12
C ASP A 246 -28.18 7.88 -10.70
N THR A 247 -28.98 7.25 -9.85
CA THR A 247 -30.24 6.61 -10.25
C THR A 247 -31.36 7.62 -10.53
N THR A 248 -31.13 8.92 -10.30
CA THR A 248 -32.12 9.98 -10.51
C THR A 248 -31.98 10.69 -11.86
N MET A 249 -30.84 10.54 -12.52
CA MET A 249 -30.59 11.06 -13.87
C MET A 249 -30.89 10.00 -14.93
N THR A 250 -31.68 10.36 -15.94
CA THR A 250 -32.04 9.47 -17.06
C THR A 250 -30.87 9.15 -18.00
N ASP A 251 -29.71 9.80 -17.83
CA ASP A 251 -28.50 9.57 -18.62
C ASP A 251 -27.49 8.60 -17.97
N GLY A 252 -27.77 8.10 -16.76
CA GLY A 252 -26.96 7.09 -16.07
C GLY A 252 -25.57 7.56 -15.63
N LYS A 253 -25.31 8.88 -15.55
CA LYS A 253 -24.00 9.40 -15.16
C LYS A 253 -23.75 9.22 -13.66
N ALA A 254 -22.51 8.89 -13.31
CA ALA A 254 -22.10 8.81 -11.92
C ALA A 254 -21.96 10.21 -11.29
N ARG A 255 -22.26 10.32 -9.99
CA ARG A 255 -22.03 11.53 -9.17
C ARG A 255 -20.93 11.30 -8.14
N LEU A 256 -20.31 12.39 -7.69
CA LEU A 256 -19.37 12.38 -6.58
C LEU A 256 -20.09 12.75 -5.29
N VAL A 257 -19.81 12.01 -4.22
CA VAL A 257 -20.40 12.21 -2.89
C VAL A 257 -19.32 12.30 -1.82
N ALA A 258 -19.57 13.07 -0.76
CA ALA A 258 -18.60 13.20 0.33
C ALA A 258 -18.37 11.85 1.02
N ARG A 259 -17.10 11.58 1.35
CA ARG A 259 -16.64 10.36 2.03
C ARG A 259 -15.53 10.65 3.05
N ASP A 260 -15.50 11.85 3.62
CA ASP A 260 -14.46 12.29 4.57
C ASP A 260 -14.35 11.39 5.80
N GLU A 261 -15.42 10.68 6.19
CA GLU A 261 -15.41 9.66 7.24
C GLU A 261 -14.43 8.50 6.96
N ASN A 262 -14.00 8.34 5.70
CA ASN A 262 -12.98 7.37 5.28
C ASN A 262 -11.55 7.96 5.28
N THR A 263 -11.38 9.19 5.79
CA THR A 263 -10.05 9.81 5.93
C THR A 263 -9.44 9.42 7.27
N TYR A 264 -8.76 8.28 7.28
CA TYR A 264 -8.05 7.77 8.45
C TYR A 264 -6.61 7.36 8.08
N GLY A 265 -5.81 7.10 9.12
CA GLY A 265 -4.41 6.73 8.96
C GLY A 265 -3.55 7.92 8.52
N LEU A 266 -2.49 7.63 7.75
CA LEU A 266 -1.50 8.62 7.36
C LEU A 266 -2.06 9.61 6.34
N ALA A 267 -2.18 10.87 6.74
CA ALA A 267 -2.36 12.00 5.85
C ALA A 267 -1.09 12.84 5.80
N CYS A 268 -0.68 13.24 4.60
CA CYS A 268 0.54 14.01 4.38
C CYS A 268 0.30 15.17 3.42
N SER A 269 0.93 16.31 3.68
CA SER A 269 1.04 17.38 2.70
C SER A 269 2.03 17.02 1.59
N ILE A 270 1.83 17.58 0.41
CA ILE A 270 2.70 17.33 -0.75
C ILE A 270 4.15 17.76 -0.48
N SER A 271 4.37 18.87 0.22
CA SER A 271 5.74 19.30 0.58
C SER A 271 6.38 18.40 1.63
N ASP A 272 5.61 17.77 2.52
CA ASP A 272 6.17 16.83 3.49
C ASP A 272 6.54 15.50 2.84
N LEU A 273 5.75 15.04 1.86
CA LEU A 273 6.13 13.90 1.01
C LEU A 273 7.46 14.15 0.28
N ALA A 274 7.63 15.34 -0.29
CA ALA A 274 8.89 15.70 -0.96
C ALA A 274 10.10 15.64 -0.02
N ARG A 275 9.95 16.08 1.24
CA ARG A 275 11.01 15.97 2.25
C ARG A 275 11.39 14.53 2.54
N LEU A 276 10.41 13.64 2.70
CA LEU A 276 10.68 12.23 2.92
C LEU A 276 11.40 11.60 1.74
N PHE A 277 10.86 11.77 0.52
CA PHE A 277 11.45 11.13 -0.65
C PHE A 277 12.86 11.66 -0.92
N GLY A 278 13.10 12.96 -0.69
CA GLY A 278 14.45 13.52 -0.70
C GLY A 278 15.37 12.87 0.34
N ASP A 279 14.91 12.68 1.58
CA ASP A 279 15.70 12.03 2.62
C ASP A 279 16.06 10.58 2.28
N LEU A 280 15.11 9.79 1.77
CA LEU A 280 15.34 8.39 1.42
C LEU A 280 16.30 8.20 0.24
N MET A 281 16.41 9.19 -0.64
CA MET A 281 17.35 9.20 -1.76
C MET A 281 18.69 9.83 -1.40
N SER A 282 18.78 10.51 -0.24
CA SER A 282 19.99 11.18 0.21
C SER A 282 21.05 10.17 0.64
N PRO A 283 22.34 10.37 0.28
CA PRO A 283 23.43 9.61 0.87
C PRO A 283 23.48 9.81 2.40
N ASP A 284 23.09 11.00 2.87
CA ASP A 284 22.99 11.39 4.28
C ASP A 284 21.55 11.24 4.82
N CYS A 285 20.90 10.11 4.52
CA CYS A 285 19.54 9.81 4.99
C CYS A 285 19.46 9.90 6.52
N LYS A 286 18.57 10.75 7.02
CA LYS A 286 18.38 10.98 8.45
C LYS A 286 17.56 9.89 9.12
N LEU A 287 16.63 9.30 8.37
CA LEU A 287 15.69 8.32 8.93
C LEU A 287 16.30 6.93 9.12
N LEU A 288 17.17 6.50 8.21
CA LEU A 288 17.85 5.21 8.22
C LEU A 288 19.32 5.41 7.85
N GLN A 289 20.20 5.37 8.85
CA GLN A 289 21.61 5.68 8.66
C GLN A 289 22.41 4.47 8.15
N VAL A 290 21.90 3.25 8.35
CA VAL A 290 22.55 2.02 7.92
C VAL A 290 22.18 1.73 6.47
N GLN A 291 23.20 1.55 5.61
CA GLN A 291 23.01 1.34 4.17
C GLN A 291 22.18 0.09 3.88
N GLU A 292 22.47 -1.00 4.58
CA GLU A 292 21.80 -2.29 4.41
C GLU A 292 20.30 -2.19 4.72
N HIS A 293 19.89 -1.36 5.68
CA HIS A 293 18.48 -1.14 5.99
C HIS A 293 17.78 -0.27 4.94
N ARG A 294 18.49 0.72 4.37
CA ARG A 294 17.98 1.49 3.22
C ARG A 294 17.84 0.60 1.99
N ASP A 295 18.77 -0.33 1.78
CA ASP A 295 18.71 -1.26 0.65
C ASP A 295 17.46 -2.15 0.70
N LEU A 296 16.92 -2.46 1.89
CA LEU A 296 15.65 -3.18 2.00
C LEU A 296 14.48 -2.46 1.30
N LEU A 297 14.55 -1.14 1.13
CA LEU A 297 13.50 -0.34 0.45
C LEU A 297 13.68 -0.31 -1.08
N PHE A 298 14.82 -0.76 -1.62
CA PHE A 298 15.18 -0.56 -3.04
C PHE A 298 15.80 -1.80 -3.72
N ALA A 299 16.15 -2.84 -2.98
CA ALA A 299 16.80 -4.04 -3.50
C ALA A 299 15.87 -5.26 -3.41
N PRO A 300 15.96 -6.21 -4.35
CA PRO A 300 15.11 -7.40 -4.35
C PRO A 300 15.32 -8.21 -3.06
N GLN A 301 14.22 -8.65 -2.44
CA GLN A 301 14.26 -9.39 -1.17
C GLN A 301 13.81 -10.84 -1.31
N LEU A 302 13.08 -11.19 -2.37
CA LEU A 302 12.63 -12.55 -2.63
C LEU A 302 13.61 -13.23 -3.59
N THR A 303 14.08 -14.41 -3.23
CA THR A 303 14.95 -15.21 -4.10
C THR A 303 14.22 -15.56 -5.39
N PRO A 304 14.76 -15.21 -6.57
CA PRO A 304 14.13 -15.54 -7.85
C PRO A 304 13.83 -17.05 -7.96
N GLY A 305 12.60 -17.38 -8.35
CA GLY A 305 12.13 -18.75 -8.49
C GLY A 305 11.76 -19.47 -7.19
N SER A 306 11.95 -18.87 -6.01
CA SER A 306 11.42 -19.40 -4.73
C SER A 306 9.89 -19.45 -4.73
N HIS A 307 9.30 -20.21 -3.79
CA HIS A 307 7.84 -20.25 -3.62
C HIS A 307 7.26 -18.86 -3.36
N ALA A 308 7.87 -18.04 -2.50
CA ALA A 308 7.45 -16.67 -2.26
C ALA A 308 7.47 -15.81 -3.53
N HIS A 309 8.54 -15.91 -4.33
CA HIS A 309 8.64 -15.19 -5.60
C HIS A 309 7.56 -15.64 -6.60
N GLN A 310 7.29 -16.94 -6.68
CA GLN A 310 6.22 -17.47 -7.53
C GLN A 310 4.83 -17.01 -7.06
N SER A 311 4.58 -16.97 -5.75
CA SER A 311 3.33 -16.43 -5.17
C SER A 311 3.15 -14.95 -5.49
N LEU A 312 4.22 -14.14 -5.40
CA LEU A 312 4.18 -12.73 -5.78
C LEU A 312 3.70 -12.56 -7.24
N LEU A 313 4.28 -13.34 -8.16
CA LEU A 313 3.97 -13.27 -9.59
C LEU A 313 2.57 -13.81 -9.94
N ALA A 314 2.06 -14.74 -9.15
CA ALA A 314 0.77 -15.38 -9.39
C ALA A 314 -0.43 -14.44 -9.09
N GLU A 315 -0.26 -13.46 -8.21
CA GLU A 315 -1.30 -12.50 -7.86
C GLU A 315 -1.08 -11.16 -8.58
N THR A 316 -1.88 -10.93 -9.62
CA THR A 316 -1.72 -9.82 -10.56
C THR A 316 -1.92 -8.46 -9.90
N THR A 317 -2.65 -8.39 -8.79
CA THR A 317 -2.84 -7.14 -8.02
C THR A 317 -1.54 -6.57 -7.46
N ASN A 318 -0.49 -7.39 -7.30
CA ASN A 318 0.80 -6.95 -6.75
C ASN A 318 1.59 -6.02 -7.70
N TYR A 319 1.26 -5.99 -8.98
CA TYR A 319 1.95 -5.18 -9.99
C TYR A 319 1.01 -4.52 -11.00
N GLY A 320 -0.18 -5.08 -11.17
CA GLY A 320 -1.14 -4.67 -12.17
C GLY A 320 -1.61 -3.24 -12.03
N PHE A 321 -1.54 -2.67 -10.82
CA PHE A 321 -1.83 -1.27 -10.59
C PHE A 321 -0.92 -0.29 -11.34
N LEU A 322 0.17 -0.76 -11.96
CA LEU A 322 1.04 0.00 -12.85
C LEU A 322 0.61 -0.07 -14.33
N LEU A 323 -0.48 -0.76 -14.62
CA LEU A 323 -1.07 -0.95 -15.95
C LEU A 323 -2.45 -0.29 -16.00
N PRO A 324 -2.89 0.14 -17.20
CA PRO A 324 -4.23 0.67 -17.36
C PRO A 324 -5.30 -0.40 -17.08
N LEU A 325 -6.46 0.04 -16.59
CA LEU A 325 -7.64 -0.77 -16.36
C LEU A 325 -8.54 -0.81 -17.59
N GLU A 326 -9.11 -1.98 -17.87
CA GLU A 326 -10.12 -2.19 -18.90
C GLU A 326 -11.53 -2.06 -18.31
N GLN A 327 -12.42 -1.36 -19.03
CA GLN A 327 -13.78 -1.14 -18.56
C GLN A 327 -14.62 -2.43 -18.64
N GLY A 328 -15.31 -2.78 -17.56
CA GLY A 328 -16.18 -3.96 -17.51
C GLY A 328 -15.45 -5.28 -17.29
N VAL A 329 -14.13 -5.24 -17.10
CA VAL A 329 -13.29 -6.39 -16.76
C VAL A 329 -12.90 -6.29 -15.28
N SER A 330 -12.81 -7.42 -14.59
CA SER A 330 -12.29 -7.42 -13.22
C SER A 330 -10.84 -6.91 -13.20
N HIS A 331 -10.43 -6.22 -12.13
CA HIS A 331 -9.07 -5.68 -12.04
C HIS A 331 -8.01 -6.79 -12.12
N LYS A 332 -8.24 -7.97 -11.48
CA LYS A 332 -7.33 -9.12 -11.57
C LYS A 332 -7.08 -9.56 -13.02
N VAL A 333 -8.14 -9.60 -13.84
CA VAL A 333 -8.06 -10.01 -15.26
C VAL A 333 -7.45 -8.91 -16.13
N SER A 334 -7.71 -7.63 -15.82
CA SER A 334 -7.17 -6.48 -16.58
C SER A 334 -5.63 -6.44 -16.61
N TRP A 335 -4.98 -7.18 -15.71
CA TRP A 335 -3.53 -7.15 -15.51
C TRP A 335 -2.83 -8.49 -15.76
N ALA A 336 -3.56 -9.51 -16.22
CA ALA A 336 -2.98 -10.82 -16.48
C ALA A 336 -1.98 -10.74 -17.66
N LEU A 337 -0.68 -10.75 -17.34
CA LEU A 337 0.40 -10.77 -18.32
C LEU A 337 0.91 -12.19 -18.54
N THR A 338 1.24 -12.53 -19.78
CA THR A 338 1.84 -13.83 -20.13
C THR A 338 3.03 -13.61 -21.08
N PRO A 339 4.28 -13.86 -20.63
CA PRO A 339 4.65 -14.26 -19.26
C PRO A 339 4.40 -13.14 -18.22
N PRO A 340 4.37 -13.47 -16.91
CA PRO A 340 4.35 -12.45 -15.85
C PRO A 340 5.54 -11.49 -15.96
N PRO A 341 5.42 -10.26 -15.42
CA PRO A 341 6.51 -9.30 -15.48
C PRO A 341 7.68 -9.72 -14.55
N ALA A 342 8.88 -9.26 -14.87
CA ALA A 342 10.08 -9.40 -14.06
C ALA A 342 10.04 -8.39 -12.91
N ILE A 343 9.54 -8.85 -11.76
CA ILE A 343 9.37 -8.05 -10.56
C ILE A 343 9.85 -8.80 -9.32
N ASN A 344 10.17 -8.03 -8.28
CA ASN A 344 10.45 -8.52 -6.93
C ASN A 344 9.67 -7.69 -5.90
N TRP A 345 9.91 -7.93 -4.61
CA TRP A 345 9.35 -7.14 -3.53
C TRP A 345 10.43 -6.54 -2.64
N THR A 346 10.13 -5.38 -2.07
CA THR A 346 10.98 -4.63 -1.12
C THR A 346 10.17 -4.32 0.13
N ALA A 347 10.83 -3.81 1.17
CA ALA A 347 10.14 -3.26 2.34
C ALA A 347 9.33 -1.98 2.03
N ALA A 348 9.36 -1.46 0.79
CA ALA A 348 8.56 -0.31 0.38
C ALA A 348 7.41 -0.64 -0.60
N GLY A 349 7.53 -1.72 -1.37
CA GLY A 349 6.56 -2.12 -2.40
C GLY A 349 7.18 -3.00 -3.47
N VAL A 350 6.49 -3.13 -4.61
CA VAL A 350 6.97 -3.91 -5.77
C VAL A 350 8.19 -3.25 -6.40
N LEU A 351 9.18 -4.05 -6.77
CA LEU A 351 10.39 -3.63 -7.50
C LEU A 351 10.32 -4.14 -8.93
N ILE A 352 10.59 -3.27 -9.90
CA ILE A 352 10.69 -3.61 -11.31
C ILE A 352 12.14 -4.04 -11.61
N GLU A 353 12.35 -5.27 -12.08
CA GLU A 353 13.68 -5.85 -12.28
C GLU A 353 14.18 -5.77 -13.73
N GLU A 354 13.29 -5.52 -14.70
CA GLU A 354 13.63 -5.43 -16.12
C GLU A 354 12.87 -4.30 -16.84
N ASP A 355 13.57 -3.58 -17.71
CA ASP A 355 12.95 -2.55 -18.55
C ASP A 355 11.92 -3.16 -19.52
N GLY A 356 10.82 -2.46 -19.74
CA GLY A 356 9.80 -2.90 -20.70
C GLY A 356 8.96 -4.11 -20.26
N THR A 357 9.19 -4.66 -19.07
CA THR A 357 8.44 -5.80 -18.54
C THR A 357 6.97 -5.47 -18.22
N LEU A 358 6.68 -4.20 -17.98
CA LEU A 358 5.32 -3.65 -17.85
C LEU A 358 4.98 -2.89 -19.14
N PRO A 359 4.21 -3.49 -20.06
CA PRO A 359 4.01 -2.95 -21.40
C PRO A 359 3.39 -1.55 -21.37
N GLY A 360 3.99 -0.62 -22.12
CA GLY A 360 3.48 0.75 -22.26
C GLY A 360 3.58 1.62 -21.01
N SER A 361 4.16 1.14 -19.90
CA SER A 361 4.31 1.91 -18.66
C SER A 361 5.42 2.98 -18.74
N GLY A 362 6.49 2.71 -19.50
CA GLY A 362 7.69 3.56 -19.53
C GLY A 362 8.48 3.56 -18.20
N ILE A 363 8.10 2.72 -17.23
CA ILE A 363 8.76 2.64 -15.92
C ILE A 363 10.08 1.89 -16.08
N PRO A 364 11.22 2.47 -15.67
CA PRO A 364 12.52 1.83 -15.80
C PRO A 364 12.77 0.78 -14.72
N LYS A 365 13.68 -0.14 -14.99
CA LYS A 365 14.29 -1.06 -14.02
C LYS A 365 14.81 -0.32 -12.79
N GLY A 366 14.75 -0.98 -11.63
CA GLY A 366 15.19 -0.43 -10.35
C GLY A 366 14.16 0.51 -9.71
N THR A 367 12.99 0.66 -10.33
CA THR A 367 11.89 1.44 -9.78
C THR A 367 11.13 0.61 -8.77
N VAL A 368 10.90 1.18 -7.58
CA VAL A 368 9.99 0.66 -6.58
C VAL A 368 8.68 1.43 -6.65
N ALA A 369 7.57 0.73 -6.54
CA ALA A 369 6.25 1.34 -6.63
C ALA A 369 5.31 0.78 -5.59
N PHE A 370 4.33 1.60 -5.22
CA PHE A 370 3.20 1.14 -4.46
C PHE A 370 2.00 2.05 -4.68
N GLU A 371 0.87 1.62 -4.15
CA GLU A 371 -0.37 2.34 -4.25
C GLU A 371 -1.20 2.24 -2.97
N GLY A 372 -2.26 3.01 -2.95
CA GLY A 372 -3.29 2.90 -1.94
C GLY A 372 -4.58 3.52 -2.39
N GLN A 373 -5.65 3.09 -1.73
CA GLN A 373 -6.87 3.88 -1.76
C GLN A 373 -6.56 5.27 -1.20
N PRO A 374 -7.25 6.31 -1.61
CA PRO A 374 -8.25 6.39 -2.67
C PRO A 374 -7.65 6.72 -4.07
N ASN A 375 -6.96 5.77 -4.71
CA ASN A 375 -6.27 5.95 -6.01
C ASN A 375 -5.03 6.86 -5.93
N VAL A 376 -4.17 6.63 -4.93
CA VAL A 376 -2.83 7.22 -4.83
C VAL A 376 -1.83 6.21 -5.36
N ILE A 377 -1.02 6.60 -6.35
CA ILE A 377 0.05 5.75 -6.90
C ILE A 377 1.34 6.54 -6.88
N TRP A 378 2.42 5.90 -6.44
CA TRP A 378 3.76 6.46 -6.53
C TRP A 378 4.78 5.47 -7.06
N THR A 379 5.82 6.02 -7.65
CA THR A 379 7.01 5.29 -8.11
C THR A 379 8.26 6.03 -7.64
N MET A 380 9.31 5.32 -7.26
CA MET A 380 10.59 5.88 -6.86
C MET A 380 11.74 5.06 -7.41
N ASN A 381 12.75 5.72 -7.96
CA ASN A 381 13.95 5.06 -8.49
C ASN A 381 15.17 5.75 -7.90
N ARG A 382 15.92 5.00 -7.08
CA ARG A 382 17.08 5.51 -6.36
C ARG A 382 18.23 5.88 -7.29
N GLU A 383 18.51 5.06 -8.30
CA GLU A 383 19.60 5.29 -9.26
C GLU A 383 19.35 6.55 -10.10
N LYS A 384 18.10 6.74 -10.55
CA LYS A 384 17.71 7.93 -11.31
C LYS A 384 17.49 9.16 -10.41
N GLY A 385 17.39 8.98 -9.10
CA GLY A 385 17.07 10.04 -8.16
C GLY A 385 15.73 10.70 -8.48
N ARG A 386 14.69 9.89 -8.72
CA ARG A 386 13.36 10.35 -9.13
C ARG A 386 12.27 9.70 -8.31
N MET A 387 11.35 10.50 -7.82
CA MET A 387 10.07 10.06 -7.27
C MET A 387 8.93 10.72 -8.03
N MET A 388 7.86 9.97 -8.29
CA MET A 388 6.66 10.45 -8.96
C MET A 388 5.43 10.03 -8.16
N LEU A 389 4.47 10.93 -7.97
CA LEU A 389 3.19 10.64 -7.34
C LEU A 389 2.04 11.23 -8.14
N PHE A 390 1.01 10.42 -8.31
CA PHE A 390 -0.33 10.90 -8.63
C PHE A 390 -1.26 10.60 -7.45
N GLY A 391 -1.89 11.64 -6.92
CA GLY A 391 -2.78 11.55 -5.78
C GLY A 391 -4.13 12.17 -6.10
N ASN A 392 -5.18 11.37 -6.04
CA ASN A 392 -6.54 11.87 -5.93
C ASN A 392 -7.18 11.30 -4.64
N GLN A 393 -8.40 11.73 -4.33
CA GLN A 393 -9.13 11.25 -3.16
C GLN A 393 -10.50 10.66 -3.52
N LEU A 394 -10.52 9.81 -4.56
CA LEU A 394 -11.74 9.13 -5.04
C LEU A 394 -11.81 7.66 -4.60
N LEU A 395 -12.97 7.26 -4.08
CA LEU A 395 -13.34 5.87 -3.81
C LEU A 395 -14.37 5.37 -4.86
N PRO A 396 -14.38 4.05 -5.17
CA PRO A 396 -13.46 3.03 -4.68
C PRO A 396 -12.05 3.16 -5.26
N GLY A 397 -11.09 2.45 -4.68
CA GLY A 397 -9.80 2.21 -5.35
C GLY A 397 -10.00 1.53 -6.70
N TYR A 398 -9.04 1.71 -7.61
CA TYR A 398 -9.13 1.23 -9.00
C TYR A 398 -10.33 1.78 -9.77
N ASP A 399 -10.72 3.03 -9.47
CA ASP A 399 -11.69 3.72 -10.33
C ASP A 399 -11.05 3.91 -11.70
N VAL A 400 -11.61 3.27 -12.74
CA VAL A 400 -11.00 3.18 -14.08
C VAL A 400 -10.54 4.53 -14.62
N LYS A 401 -11.33 5.59 -14.41
CA LYS A 401 -10.99 6.94 -14.89
C LYS A 401 -9.85 7.56 -14.08
N ALA A 402 -9.91 7.47 -12.75
CA ALA A 402 -8.86 7.96 -11.86
C ALA A 402 -7.53 7.24 -12.09
N HIS A 403 -7.60 5.90 -12.14
CA HIS A 403 -6.46 5.00 -12.32
C HIS A 403 -5.77 5.23 -13.65
N ASN A 404 -6.51 5.25 -14.75
CA ASN A 404 -5.90 5.41 -16.07
C ASN A 404 -5.25 6.79 -16.25
N LEU A 405 -5.78 7.82 -15.59
CA LEU A 405 -5.13 9.13 -15.55
C LEU A 405 -3.82 9.11 -14.74
N ALA A 406 -3.78 8.34 -13.64
CA ALA A 406 -2.56 8.11 -12.87
C ALA A 406 -1.48 7.37 -13.69
N ILE A 407 -1.87 6.30 -14.40
CA ILE A 407 -0.97 5.57 -15.30
C ILE A 407 -0.45 6.48 -16.42
N ARG A 408 -1.34 7.29 -17.00
CA ARG A 408 -0.96 8.25 -18.04
C ARG A 408 0.05 9.27 -17.51
N PHE A 409 -0.18 9.80 -16.31
CA PHE A 409 0.78 10.68 -15.64
C PHE A 409 2.15 10.00 -15.50
N LEU A 410 2.19 8.80 -14.94
CA LEU A 410 3.45 8.08 -14.70
C LEU A 410 4.21 7.84 -16.00
N TYR A 411 3.54 7.44 -17.07
CA TYR A 411 4.16 7.28 -18.40
C TYR A 411 4.78 8.60 -18.90
N ASP A 412 3.99 9.68 -18.93
CA ASP A 412 4.46 10.98 -19.42
C ASP A 412 5.59 11.54 -18.52
N ALA A 413 5.53 11.29 -17.21
CA ALA A 413 6.53 11.73 -16.25
C ALA A 413 7.85 10.95 -16.38
N TRP A 414 7.83 9.62 -16.49
CA TRP A 414 9.05 8.82 -16.76
C TRP A 414 9.67 9.15 -18.11
N LYS A 415 8.84 9.39 -19.13
CA LYS A 415 9.35 9.82 -20.45
C LYS A 415 10.00 11.20 -20.42
N THR A 416 9.52 12.11 -19.57
CA THR A 416 9.98 13.52 -19.54
C THR A 416 11.13 13.75 -18.56
N PHE A 417 11.08 13.11 -17.39
CA PHE A 417 11.97 13.39 -16.26
C PHE A 417 12.81 12.18 -15.82
N GLY A 418 12.58 11.00 -16.40
CA GLY A 418 13.19 9.73 -16.04
C GLY A 418 14.62 9.54 -16.47
#